data_AF-A0A6H1Z6A3-F1
#
_entry.id   AF-A0A6H1Z6A3-F1
#
_cell.length_a   1.000
_cell.length_b   1.000
_cell.length_c   1.000
_cell.angle_alpha   90.00
_cell.angle_beta   90.00
_cell.angle_gamma   90.00
#
_symmetry.space_group_name_H-M   'P 1'
#
loop_
_entity.id
_entity.type
_entity.pdbx_description
1 polymer ?
#
loop_
_entity_poly.entity_id
_entity_poly.type
_entity_poly.pdbx_seq_one_letter_code
_entity_poly.pdbx_strand_id
1 'polypeptide(L)' 'MPRIEEMYAFVAEDSGPEDEGLVGMNTGDGWMPLVGADMARVESLKPIARGIAAATGKKIKIIHFTQREELGGV' A
#
# COMPACT_ATOMS: atom_id res chain seq x y z
N MET A 1 17.11 1.09 10.43
CA MET A 1 15.79 0.67 9.92
C MET A 1 15.66 -0.82 10.20
N PRO A 2 14.60 -1.26 10.91
CA PRO A 2 14.42 -2.68 11.23
C PRO A 2 14.07 -3.50 9.99
N ARG A 3 14.28 -4.81 10.06
CA ARG A 3 13.83 -5.76 9.03
C ARG A 3 12.29 -5.76 8.97
N ILE A 4 11.73 -5.79 7.76
CA ILE A 4 10.28 -5.81 7.55
C ILE A 4 9.77 -7.23 7.80
N GLU A 5 9.07 -7.49 8.90
CA GLU A 5 8.50 -8.81 9.21
C GLU A 5 7.02 -8.92 8.79
N GLU A 6 6.34 -7.78 8.65
CA GLU A 6 4.96 -7.67 8.20
C GLU A 6 4.79 -6.44 7.32
N MET A 7 3.73 -6.40 6.53
CA MET A 7 3.46 -5.29 5.61
C MET A 7 1.97 -4.92 5.62
N TYR A 8 1.71 -3.63 5.64
CA TYR A 8 0.40 -3.04 5.44
C TYR A 8 0.36 -2.39 4.06
N ALA A 9 -0.39 -2.97 3.14
CA ALA A 9 -0.52 -2.47 1.78
C ALA A 9 -1.81 -1.68 1.61
N PHE A 10 -1.72 -0.51 0.98
CA PHE A 10 -2.90 0.21 0.51
C PHE A 10 -3.30 -0.37 -0.85
N VAL A 11 -4.53 -0.86 -0.95
CA VAL A 11 -5.04 -1.60 -2.11
C VAL A 11 -6.29 -0.94 -2.63
N ALA A 12 -6.35 -0.67 -3.93
CA ALA A 12 -7.54 -0.16 -4.58
C ALA A 12 -8.35 -1.31 -5.18
N GLU A 13 -9.66 -1.32 -4.94
CA GLU A 13 -10.60 -2.11 -5.76
C GLU A 13 -10.70 -1.48 -7.15
N ASP A 14 -10.60 -2.31 -8.19
CA ASP A 14 -10.80 -1.89 -9.57
C ASP A 14 -12.18 -2.33 -10.09
N SER A 15 -12.25 -3.43 -10.84
CA SER A 15 -13.52 -3.89 -11.44
C SER A 15 -14.45 -4.61 -10.44
N GLY A 16 -14.01 -4.85 -9.22
CA GLY A 16 -14.76 -5.56 -8.19
C GLY A 16 -13.89 -5.98 -6.99
N PRO A 17 -14.46 -6.69 -6.00
CA PRO A 17 -13.76 -7.07 -4.76
C PRO A 17 -12.62 -8.09 -4.98
N GLU A 18 -12.62 -8.81 -6.10
CA GLU A 18 -11.59 -9.79 -6.48
C GLU A 18 -10.55 -9.22 -7.45
N ASP A 19 -10.66 -7.93 -7.80
CA ASP A 19 -9.76 -7.23 -8.72
C ASP A 19 -9.11 -6.05 -7.98
N GLU A 20 -7.88 -6.28 -7.52
CA GLU A 20 -7.19 -5.43 -6.56
C GLU A 20 -5.79 -5.04 -7.06
N GLY A 21 -5.43 -3.77 -6.86
CA GLY A 21 -4.12 -3.24 -7.24
C GLY A 21 -3.44 -2.47 -6.10
N LEU A 22 -2.12 -2.56 -6.01
CA LEU A 22 -1.34 -1.74 -5.06
C LEU A 22 -1.41 -0.26 -5.44
N VAL A 23 -1.72 0.57 -4.46
CA VAL A 23 -1.74 2.02 -4.64
C VAL A 23 -0.31 2.54 -4.73
N GLY A 24 0.01 3.25 -5.81
CA GLY A 24 1.28 3.95 -6.01
C GLY A 24 1.14 5.45 -5.86
N MET A 25 2.19 6.10 -5.36
CA MET A 25 2.34 7.55 -5.38
C MET A 25 3.61 7.92 -6.15
N ASN A 26 3.49 8.90 -7.04
CA ASN A 26 4.65 9.48 -7.71
C ASN A 26 5.25 10.58 -6.81
N THR A 27 6.52 10.43 -6.45
CA THR A 27 7.24 11.38 -5.57
C THR A 27 8.19 12.31 -6.31
N GLY A 28 8.11 12.39 -7.64
CA GLY A 28 9.08 13.08 -8.49
C GLY A 28 10.30 12.23 -8.81
N ASP A 29 10.80 11.47 -7.85
CA ASP A 29 11.94 10.53 -8.02
C ASP A 29 11.52 9.16 -8.58
N GLY A 30 10.22 8.91 -8.68
CA GLY A 30 9.68 7.66 -9.20
C GLY A 30 8.33 7.31 -8.60
N TRP A 31 7.83 6.14 -8.99
CA TRP A 31 6.63 5.54 -8.40
C TRP A 31 7.02 4.72 -7.19
N MET A 32 6.47 5.10 -6.04
CA MET A 32 6.63 4.35 -4.80
C MET A 32 5.30 3.73 -4.38
N PRO A 33 5.29 2.45 -3.96
CA PRO A 33 4.08 1.84 -3.42
C PRO A 33 3.75 2.46 -2.07
N LEU A 34 2.46 2.66 -1.80
CA LEU A 34 1.97 3.00 -0.47
C LEU A 34 1.94 1.72 0.38
N VAL A 35 3.01 1.50 1.12
CA VAL A 35 3.16 0.39 2.07
C VAL A 35 3.71 0.89 3.40
N GLY A 36 3.27 0.27 4.49
CA GLY A 36 3.81 0.49 5.84
C GLY A 36 4.38 -0.81 6.41
N ALA A 37 5.51 -0.71 7.12
CA ALA A 37 6.06 -1.83 7.89
C ALA A 37 5.55 -1.84 9.35
N ASP A 38 4.79 -0.81 9.74
CA ASP A 38 4.22 -0.63 11.07
C ASP A 38 3.00 0.31 11.02
N MET A 39 2.19 0.31 12.08
CA MET A 39 0.98 1.12 12.15
C MET A 39 1.25 2.63 12.19
N ALA A 40 2.37 3.10 12.74
CA ALA A 40 2.68 4.54 12.73
C ALA A 40 2.90 5.04 11.30
N ARG A 41 3.58 4.24 10.46
CA ARG A 41 3.71 4.52 9.02
C ARG A 41 2.36 4.47 8.32
N VAL A 42 1.52 3.47 8.62
CA VAL A 42 0.17 3.38 8.05
C VAL A 42 -0.65 4.63 8.34
N GLU A 43 -0.69 5.08 9.60
CA GLU A 43 -1.44 6.29 9.98
C GLU A 43 -0.93 7.53 9.23
N SER A 44 0.40 7.66 9.04
CA SER A 44 0.99 8.77 8.30
C SER A 44 0.63 8.78 6.80
N LEU A 45 0.34 7.61 6.23
CA LEU A 45 0.00 7.44 4.81
C LEU A 45 -1.52 7.55 4.53
N LYS A 46 -2.38 7.39 5.55
CA LYS A 46 -3.84 7.48 5.39
C LYS A 46 -4.32 8.78 4.72
N PRO A 47 -3.81 9.98 5.05
CA PRO A 47 -4.25 11.21 4.38
C PRO A 47 -3.96 11.18 2.87
N ILE A 48 -2.80 10.64 2.47
CA ILE A 48 -2.41 10.49 1.07
C ILE A 48 -3.35 9.51 0.38
N ALA A 49 -3.58 8.34 0.97
CA ALA A 49 -4.50 7.34 0.43
C ALA A 49 -5.93 7.90 0.27
N ARG A 50 -6.43 8.67 1.23
CA ARG A 50 -7.73 9.36 1.11
C ARG A 50 -7.76 10.35 -0.05
N GLY A 51 -6.68 11.10 -0.26
CA GLY A 51 -6.55 12.01 -1.40
C GLY A 51 -6.60 11.26 -2.73
N ILE A 52 -5.89 10.13 -2.84
CA ILE A 52 -5.90 9.28 -4.04
C ILE A 52 -7.30 8.68 -4.27
N ALA A 53 -7.96 8.17 -3.23
CA ALA A 53 -9.31 7.64 -3.32
C ALA A 53 -10.29 8.71 -3.85
N ALA A 54 -10.21 9.94 -3.33
CA ALA A 54 -11.04 11.05 -3.79
C ALA A 54 -10.76 11.44 -5.25
N ALA A 55 -9.48 11.48 -5.65
CA ALA A 55 -9.09 11.87 -7.01
C ALA A 55 -9.43 10.81 -8.07
N THR A 56 -9.40 9.53 -7.69
CA THR A 56 -9.61 8.40 -8.62
C THR A 56 -11.03 7.83 -8.57
N GLY A 57 -11.80 8.14 -7.53
CA GLY A 57 -13.09 7.50 -7.25
C GLY A 57 -12.97 6.05 -6.78
N LYS A 58 -11.75 5.51 -6.63
CA LYS A 58 -11.52 4.12 -6.22
C LYS A 58 -11.68 3.94 -4.72
N LYS A 59 -12.21 2.79 -4.32
CA LYS A 59 -12.25 2.37 -2.91
C LYS A 59 -10.90 1.81 -2.52
N ILE A 60 -10.26 2.44 -1.53
CA ILE A 60 -8.95 2.01 -1.02
C ILE A 60 -9.11 1.35 0.34
N LYS A 61 -8.52 0.14 0.48
CA LYS A 61 -8.42 -0.65 1.70
C LYS A 61 -6.98 -0.68 2.21
N ILE A 62 -6.81 -1.15 3.44
CA ILE A 62 -5.50 -1.50 4.00
C ILE A 62 -5.54 -3.00 4.28
N ILE A 63 -4.61 -3.75 3.70
CA ILE A 63 -4.47 -5.19 3.89
C ILE A 63 -3.19 -5.45 4.69
N HIS A 64 -3.30 -6.26 5.75
CA HIS A 64 -2.19 -6.66 6.60
C HIS A 64 -1.68 -8.03 6.18
N PHE A 65 -0.48 -8.07 5.62
CA PHE A 65 0.25 -9.29 5.30
C PHE A 65 1.22 -9.60 6.44
N THR A 66 1.02 -10.73 7.10
CA THR A 66 1.78 -11.16 8.27
C THR A 66 2.83 -12.21 7.96
N GLN A 67 2.78 -12.83 6.78
CA GLN A 67 3.70 -13.88 6.38
C GLN A 67 4.81 -13.29 5.50
N ARG A 68 6.04 -13.33 6.02
CA ARG A 68 7.25 -13.10 5.22
C ARG A 68 7.77 -14.43 4.68
N GLU A 69 7.96 -14.48 3.37
CA GLU A 69 8.66 -15.57 2.69
C GLU A 69 9.74 -14.97 1.78
N GLU A 70 10.97 -15.49 1.87
CA GLU A 70 12.07 -15.08 0.99
C GLU A 70 12.13 -16.05 -0.19
N LEU A 71 11.87 -15.54 -1.40
CA LEU A 71 11.82 -16.36 -2.63
C LEU A 71 13.15 -16.37 -3.41
N GLY A 72 14.16 -15.63 -2.96
CA GLY A 72 15.45 -15.46 -3.65
C GLY A 72 15.78 -14.00 -3.97
N GLY A 73 16.89 -13.77 -4.68
CA GLY A 73 17.28 -12.44 -5.20
C GLY A 73 16.63 -12.13 -6.54
N VAL A 74 16.54 -10.84 -6.88
CA VAL A 74 16.04 -10.32 -8.17
C VAL A 74 17.20 -9.88 -9.05
#